data_AF-A0A2U7NYX9-F1
#
_entry.id   AF-A0A2U7NYX9-F1
#
_cell.length_a   1.000
_cell.length_b   1.000
_cell.length_c   1.000
_cell.angle_alpha   90.00
_cell.angle_beta   90.00
_cell.angle_gamma   90.00
#
_symmetry.space_group_name_H-M   'P 1'
#
loop_
_entity.id
_entity.type
_entity.pdbx_description
1 polymer ?
#
loop_
_entity_poly.entity_id
_entity_poly.type
_entity_poly.pdbx_seq_one_letter_code
_entity_poly.pdbx_strand_id
1 'polypeptide(L)'
;MNNIGTVIFKPDTLKYGFDEIFIKELEKMKIKTKFRKIMKLNSNHMEFIYPDKIGTRKEKFALYSISHGQSMILILEGNDIYENIKNFKGNWNKGGIRQKYLYPGRDFLEKQGFFEEELEMKLSENRLHSTDNYYETIKLLSGILNFKELEILKDINILLYNDVFYLKIQKYLLTYKND
;
A
#
# COMPACT_ATOMS: atom_id res chain seq x y z
N MET A 1 11.80 3.06 -19.97
CA MET A 1 10.33 2.93 -20.10
C MET A 1 9.74 3.35 -18.76
N ASN A 2 8.68 4.15 -18.76
CA ASN A 2 7.96 4.46 -17.52
C ASN A 2 7.24 3.19 -17.05
N ASN A 3 7.43 2.85 -15.79
CA ASN A 3 6.79 1.71 -15.15
C ASN A 3 5.67 2.20 -14.22
N ILE A 4 4.68 1.34 -13.98
CA ILE A 4 3.58 1.61 -13.06
C ILE A 4 3.80 0.90 -11.74
N GLY A 5 3.77 1.64 -10.64
CA GLY A 5 3.84 1.12 -9.28
C GLY A 5 2.58 1.45 -8.49
N THR A 6 2.43 0.85 -7.32
CA THR A 6 1.35 1.21 -6.41
C THR A 6 1.87 1.37 -4.99
N VAL A 7 1.35 2.39 -4.31
CA VAL A 7 1.54 2.60 -2.88
C VAL A 7 0.19 2.72 -2.19
N ILE A 8 0.16 2.30 -0.93
CA ILE A 8 -0.95 2.52 -0.02
C ILE A 8 -0.42 3.42 1.09
N PHE A 9 -0.89 4.65 1.13
CA PHE A 9 -0.78 5.47 2.33
C PHE A 9 -1.74 4.91 3.37
N LYS A 10 -1.16 4.42 4.46
CA LYS A 10 -1.86 3.79 5.58
C LYS A 10 -2.65 4.84 6.37
N PRO A 11 -3.57 4.41 7.24
CA PRO A 11 -4.44 5.35 7.92
C PRO A 11 -3.71 6.35 8.82
N ASP A 12 -2.55 5.98 9.36
CA ASP A 12 -1.71 6.91 10.11
C ASP A 12 -1.19 8.08 9.25
N THR A 13 -0.91 7.87 7.96
CA THR A 13 -0.55 8.97 7.04
C THR A 13 -1.68 9.98 6.88
N LEU A 14 -2.91 9.51 6.68
CA LEU A 14 -4.07 10.38 6.52
C LEU A 14 -4.43 11.07 7.85
N LYS A 15 -4.36 10.34 8.97
CA LYS A 15 -4.65 10.86 10.32
C LYS A 15 -3.79 12.08 10.67
N TYR A 16 -2.52 12.09 10.26
CA TYR A 16 -1.60 13.18 10.56
C TYR A 16 -1.44 14.18 9.39
N GLY A 17 -2.23 14.06 8.31
CA GLY A 17 -2.20 15.00 7.18
C GLY A 17 -0.90 14.97 6.37
N PHE A 18 -0.23 13.82 6.30
CA PHE A 18 1.02 13.66 5.55
C PHE A 18 0.83 13.30 4.08
N ASP A 19 -0.39 12.98 3.65
CA ASP A 19 -0.73 12.53 2.30
C ASP A 19 -0.30 13.52 1.21
N GLU A 20 -0.70 14.79 1.31
CA GLU A 20 -0.31 15.82 0.32
C GLU A 20 1.19 16.14 0.36
N ILE A 21 1.81 16.03 1.55
CA ILE A 21 3.26 16.19 1.69
C ILE A 21 3.99 15.06 0.96
N PHE A 22 3.52 13.83 1.11
CA PHE A 22 4.10 12.66 0.48
C PHE A 22 3.90 12.65 -1.04
N ILE A 23 2.74 13.11 -1.53
CA ILE A 23 2.51 13.30 -2.97
C ILE A 23 3.52 14.30 -3.55
N LYS A 24 3.71 15.45 -2.90
CA LYS A 24 4.71 16.45 -3.34
C LYS A 24 6.14 15.91 -3.33
N GLU A 25 6.49 15.06 -2.36
CA GLU A 25 7.79 14.40 -2.30
C GLU A 25 7.97 13.40 -3.45
N LEU A 26 6.93 12.60 -3.79
CA LEU A 26 6.92 11.74 -4.98
C LEU A 26 7.09 12.54 -6.28
N GLU A 27 6.40 13.68 -6.40
CA GLU A 27 6.51 14.56 -7.58
C GLU A 27 7.92 15.14 -7.74
N LYS A 28 8.59 15.51 -6.65
CA LYS A 28 10.00 15.93 -6.66
C LYS A 28 10.94 14.82 -7.15
N MET A 29 10.58 13.57 -6.92
CA MET A 29 11.27 12.39 -7.45
C MET A 29 10.89 12.07 -8.90
N LYS A 30 10.13 12.96 -9.57
CA LYS A 30 9.59 12.77 -10.93
C LYS A 30 8.65 11.57 -11.06
N ILE A 31 8.03 11.16 -9.94
CA ILE A 31 6.99 10.14 -9.92
C ILE A 31 5.64 10.85 -9.97
N LYS A 32 4.81 10.50 -10.96
CA LYS A 32 3.49 11.11 -11.15
C LYS A 32 2.40 10.22 -10.57
N THR A 33 1.48 10.81 -9.81
CA THR A 33 0.25 10.13 -9.42
C THR A 33 -0.73 10.14 -10.60
N LYS A 34 -1.14 8.95 -11.05
CA LYS A 34 -2.08 8.75 -12.17
C LYS A 34 -3.50 8.51 -11.70
N PHE A 35 -3.63 7.89 -10.54
CA PHE A 35 -4.92 7.62 -9.92
C PHE A 35 -4.79 7.62 -8.41
N ARG A 36 -5.86 8.04 -7.75
CA ARG A 36 -5.99 8.08 -6.29
C ARG A 36 -7.36 7.55 -5.88
N LYS A 37 -7.38 6.69 -4.87
CA LYS A 37 -8.60 6.16 -4.27
C LYS A 37 -8.47 6.14 -2.75
N ILE A 38 -9.44 6.73 -2.06
CA ILE A 38 -9.55 6.61 -0.60
C ILE A 38 -10.57 5.51 -0.30
N MET A 39 -10.21 4.57 0.56
CA MET A 39 -11.14 3.53 1.02
C MET A 39 -10.76 2.98 2.40
N LYS A 40 -11.73 2.35 3.06
CA LYS A 40 -11.47 1.59 4.28
C LYS A 40 -11.08 0.15 3.91
N LEU A 41 -9.83 -0.21 4.15
CA LEU A 41 -9.35 -1.58 3.94
C LEU A 41 -9.76 -2.46 5.14
N ASN A 42 -9.85 -3.77 4.91
CA ASN A 42 -10.30 -4.76 5.89
C ASN A 42 -9.64 -6.11 5.62
N SER A 43 -10.04 -7.15 6.36
CA SER A 43 -9.50 -8.53 6.25
C SER A 43 -9.54 -9.09 4.83
N ASN A 44 -10.56 -8.77 4.04
CA ASN A 44 -10.70 -9.28 2.66
C ASN A 44 -9.60 -8.76 1.72
N HIS A 45 -8.91 -7.68 2.10
CA HIS A 45 -7.83 -7.11 1.32
C HIS A 45 -6.45 -7.68 1.69
N MET A 46 -6.35 -8.44 2.78
CA MET A 46 -5.07 -8.93 3.33
C MET A 46 -4.32 -9.82 2.34
N GLU A 47 -5.02 -10.71 1.63
CA GLU A 47 -4.39 -11.61 0.67
C GLU A 47 -3.74 -10.89 -0.52
N PHE A 48 -4.11 -9.64 -0.76
CA PHE A 48 -3.58 -8.82 -1.85
C PHE A 48 -2.45 -7.89 -1.40
N ILE A 49 -2.44 -7.49 -0.14
CA ILE A 49 -1.50 -6.51 0.43
C ILE A 49 -0.38 -7.19 1.22
N TYR A 50 -0.73 -8.22 1.99
CA TYR A 50 0.15 -8.94 2.90
C TYR A 50 -0.07 -10.47 2.82
N PRO A 51 0.05 -11.09 1.62
CA PRO A 51 -0.17 -12.53 1.47
C PRO A 51 0.76 -13.37 2.36
N ASP A 52 1.98 -12.87 2.60
CA ASP A 52 3.01 -13.52 3.41
C ASP A 52 2.78 -13.37 4.92
N LYS A 53 1.74 -12.64 5.36
CA LYS A 53 1.40 -12.47 6.77
C LYS A 53 0.21 -13.31 7.20
N ILE A 54 -0.59 -13.82 6.27
CA ILE A 54 -1.76 -14.66 6.58
C ILE A 54 -1.30 -15.94 7.27
N GLY A 55 -1.97 -16.29 8.38
CA GLY A 55 -1.63 -17.44 9.23
C GLY A 55 -0.41 -17.24 10.12
N THR A 56 0.23 -16.07 10.09
CA THR A 56 1.41 -15.78 10.93
C THR A 56 1.02 -15.00 12.18
N ARG A 57 1.86 -15.03 13.22
CA ARG A 57 1.70 -14.18 14.42
C ARG A 57 1.58 -12.68 14.08
N LYS A 58 2.09 -12.25 12.92
CA LYS A 58 2.08 -10.84 12.48
C LYS A 58 0.81 -10.45 11.73
N GLU A 59 -0.10 -11.39 11.44
CA GLU A 59 -1.32 -11.13 10.67
C GLU A 59 -2.15 -10.00 11.29
N LYS A 60 -2.39 -10.07 12.61
CA LYS A 60 -3.20 -9.07 13.32
C LYS A 60 -2.62 -7.66 13.23
N PHE A 61 -1.30 -7.51 13.30
CA PHE A 61 -0.63 -6.21 13.21
C PHE A 61 -0.65 -5.68 11.77
N ALA A 62 -0.44 -6.56 10.79
CA ALA A 62 -0.55 -6.21 9.39
C ALA A 62 -1.97 -5.75 9.04
N LEU A 63 -2.99 -6.47 9.50
CA LEU A 63 -4.40 -6.10 9.37
C LEU A 63 -4.69 -4.78 10.07
N TYR A 64 -4.25 -4.62 11.32
CA TYR A 64 -4.42 -3.37 12.06
C TYR A 64 -3.88 -2.19 11.25
N SER A 65 -2.66 -2.30 10.74
CA SER A 65 -1.95 -1.23 10.02
C SER A 65 -2.65 -0.68 8.78
N ILE A 66 -3.66 -1.37 8.25
CA ILE A 66 -4.45 -0.91 7.09
C ILE A 66 -5.93 -0.67 7.41
N SER A 67 -6.46 -1.29 8.47
CA SER A 67 -7.90 -1.34 8.74
C SER A 67 -8.39 -0.42 9.85
N HIS A 68 -7.49 0.16 10.65
CA HIS A 68 -7.85 1.05 11.77
C HIS A 68 -8.35 2.45 11.31
N GLY A 69 -8.49 2.68 10.01
CA GLY A 69 -8.98 3.93 9.42
C GLY A 69 -9.05 3.87 7.89
N GLN A 70 -9.19 5.02 7.24
CA GLN A 70 -9.14 5.11 5.78
C GLN A 70 -7.70 5.08 5.28
N SER A 71 -7.46 4.39 4.18
CA SER A 71 -6.18 4.40 3.45
C SER A 71 -6.35 5.05 2.08
N MET A 72 -5.27 5.60 1.54
CA MET A 72 -5.23 6.15 0.19
C MET A 72 -4.34 5.28 -0.69
N ILE A 73 -4.91 4.74 -1.76
CA ILE A 73 -4.21 3.94 -2.77
C ILE A 73 -3.85 4.86 -3.92
N LEU A 74 -2.57 4.85 -4.31
CA LEU A 74 -2.05 5.63 -5.42
C LEU A 74 -1.48 4.71 -6.49
N ILE A 75 -1.88 4.94 -7.74
CA ILE A 75 -1.21 4.38 -8.91
C ILE A 75 -0.21 5.42 -9.40
N LEU A 76 1.05 5.01 -9.49
CA LEU A 76 2.18 5.88 -9.73
C LEU A 76 2.85 5.54 -11.07
N GLU A 77 3.30 6.54 -11.80
CA GLU A 77 4.06 6.41 -13.04
C GLU A 77 5.44 7.08 -12.88
N GLY A 78 6.49 6.37 -13.26
CA GLY A 78 7.84 6.93 -13.29
C GLY A 78 8.88 5.94 -13.84
N ASN A 79 10.10 6.44 -14.08
CA ASN A 79 11.24 5.57 -14.36
C ASN A 79 11.63 4.80 -13.08
N ASP A 80 12.11 3.56 -13.24
CA ASP A 80 12.61 2.71 -12.15
C ASP A 80 11.67 2.69 -10.93
N ILE A 81 10.35 2.62 -11.20
CA ILE A 81 9.32 2.96 -10.22
C ILE A 81 9.45 2.18 -8.92
N TYR A 82 9.76 0.88 -8.97
CA TYR A 82 9.86 0.03 -7.78
C TYR A 82 11.06 0.39 -6.90
N GLU A 83 12.20 0.72 -7.51
CA GLU A 83 13.36 1.20 -6.77
C GLU A 83 13.07 2.56 -6.15
N ASN A 84 12.46 3.46 -6.93
CA ASN A 84 12.14 4.81 -6.46
C ASN A 84 11.09 4.82 -5.35
N ILE A 85 10.01 4.04 -5.43
CA ILE A 85 9.03 3.94 -4.34
C ILE A 85 9.61 3.22 -3.12
N LYS A 86 10.52 2.26 -3.30
CA LYS A 86 11.24 1.60 -2.20
C LYS A 86 12.15 2.60 -1.47
N ASN A 87 12.88 3.44 -2.21
CA ASN A 87 13.71 4.51 -1.66
C ASN A 87 12.86 5.59 -0.97
N PHE A 88 11.72 5.95 -1.57
CA PHE A 88 10.75 6.86 -0.98
C PHE A 88 10.16 6.32 0.33
N LYS A 89 9.74 5.05 0.36
CA LYS A 89 9.27 4.34 1.55
C LYS A 89 10.34 4.35 2.64
N GLY A 90 11.56 3.99 2.27
CA GLY A 90 12.68 3.84 3.17
C GLY A 90 12.46 2.76 4.24
N ASN A 91 13.40 2.71 5.18
CA ASN A 91 13.33 1.89 6.38
C ASN A 91 13.31 2.79 7.62
N TRP A 92 12.91 2.24 8.76
CA TRP A 92 12.86 2.98 10.03
C TRP A 92 14.22 3.59 10.40
N ASN A 93 15.33 2.94 10.04
CA ASN A 93 16.70 3.37 10.32
C ASN A 93 17.45 3.92 9.10
N LYS A 94 16.84 3.91 7.90
CA LYS A 94 17.57 4.23 6.67
C LYS A 94 16.65 4.86 5.62
N GLY A 95 16.78 6.18 5.50
CA GLY A 95 16.21 7.00 4.43
C GLY A 95 14.69 7.02 4.37
N GLY A 96 14.20 7.78 3.39
CA GLY A 96 12.79 7.83 3.00
C GLY A 96 11.87 8.45 4.05
N ILE A 97 10.57 8.35 3.77
CA ILE A 97 9.52 8.95 4.59
C ILE A 97 9.36 8.24 5.94
N ARG A 98 9.72 6.95 6.04
CA ARG A 98 9.75 6.27 7.33
C ARG A 98 10.80 6.90 8.22
N GLN A 99 12.05 7.05 7.81
CA GLN A 99 13.00 7.74 8.70
C GLN A 99 12.59 9.20 8.99
N LYS A 100 12.09 9.94 7.99
CA LYS A 100 11.79 11.37 8.10
C LYS A 100 10.53 11.70 8.92
N TYR A 101 9.53 10.82 8.88
CA TYR A 101 8.19 11.08 9.43
C TYR A 101 7.65 9.94 10.32
N LEU A 102 8.40 8.85 10.53
CA LEU A 102 8.07 7.82 11.52
C LEU A 102 8.51 8.30 12.89
N TYR A 103 7.65 9.11 13.49
CA TYR A 103 7.68 9.42 14.90
C TYR A 103 6.31 9.09 15.48
N PRO A 104 6.25 8.37 16.61
CA PRO A 104 7.38 7.91 17.45
C PRO A 104 8.02 6.57 17.03
N GLY A 105 9.33 6.43 17.27
CA GLY A 105 10.06 5.16 17.14
C GLY A 105 9.92 4.26 18.39
N ARG A 106 10.46 3.03 18.32
CA ARG A 106 10.34 2.00 19.39
C ARG A 106 10.72 2.52 20.77
N ASP A 107 11.92 3.06 20.93
CA ASP A 107 12.43 3.55 22.22
C ASP A 107 11.54 4.64 22.83
N PHE A 108 10.92 5.48 21.99
CA PHE A 108 9.97 6.48 22.47
C PHE A 108 8.68 5.83 22.94
N LEU A 109 8.13 4.90 22.15
CA LEU A 109 6.90 4.18 22.50
C LEU A 109 7.07 3.39 23.80
N GLU A 110 8.19 2.69 23.97
CA GLU A 110 8.51 1.98 25.21
C GLU A 110 8.64 2.95 26.40
N LYS A 111 9.27 4.13 26.22
CA LYS A 111 9.31 5.19 27.24
C LYS A 111 7.94 5.79 27.58
N GLN A 112 6.98 5.73 26.65
CA GLN A 112 5.58 6.13 26.90
C GLN A 112 4.75 5.01 27.56
N GLY A 113 5.35 3.85 27.84
CA GLY A 113 4.68 2.73 28.50
C GLY A 113 3.97 1.75 27.56
N PHE A 114 4.21 1.82 26.25
CA PHE A 114 3.70 0.81 25.31
C PHE A 114 4.56 -0.45 25.36
N PHE A 115 3.91 -1.61 25.56
CA PHE A 115 4.58 -2.91 25.63
C PHE A 115 3.87 -3.96 24.78
N GLU A 116 4.59 -5.05 24.50
CA GLU A 116 4.07 -6.26 23.84
C GLU A 116 3.23 -5.98 22.60
N GLU A 117 1.94 -6.35 22.62
CA GLU A 117 1.07 -6.26 21.46
C GLU A 117 0.72 -4.81 21.10
N GLU A 118 0.57 -3.94 22.09
CA GLU A 118 0.24 -2.54 21.85
C GLU A 118 1.42 -1.82 21.18
N LEU A 119 2.64 -2.13 21.60
CA LEU A 119 3.86 -1.65 20.96
C LEU A 119 3.93 -2.11 19.50
N GLU A 120 3.68 -3.39 19.22
CA GLU A 120 3.71 -3.92 17.85
C GLU A 120 2.59 -3.33 16.97
N MET A 121 1.41 -3.05 17.52
CA MET A 121 0.36 -2.30 16.82
C MET A 121 0.83 -0.90 16.44
N LYS A 122 1.45 -0.17 17.38
CA LYS A 122 1.99 1.18 17.12
C LYS A 122 3.12 1.16 16.09
N LEU A 123 4.04 0.20 16.17
CA LEU A 123 5.11 0.05 15.19
C LEU A 123 4.61 -0.32 13.79
N SER A 124 3.41 -0.90 13.68
CA SER A 124 2.79 -1.21 12.40
C SER A 124 2.23 0.03 11.67
N GLU A 125 1.98 1.14 12.38
CA GLU A 125 1.64 2.48 11.87
C GLU A 125 2.87 3.13 11.21
N ASN A 126 3.31 2.56 10.10
CA ASN A 126 4.56 2.92 9.43
C ASN A 126 4.37 3.68 8.10
N ARG A 127 3.35 4.55 8.07
CA ARG A 127 3.00 5.51 7.02
C ARG A 127 2.50 4.92 5.72
N LEU A 128 3.23 4.01 5.11
CA LEU A 128 2.83 3.44 3.83
C LEU A 128 3.27 2.00 3.64
N HIS A 129 2.57 1.35 2.72
CA HIS A 129 2.97 0.11 2.05
C HIS A 129 3.21 0.42 0.57
N SER A 130 4.10 -0.35 -0.08
CA SER A 130 4.36 -0.25 -1.51
C SER A 130 4.47 -1.66 -2.08
N THR A 131 4.09 -1.81 -3.34
CA THR A 131 4.43 -3.01 -4.10
C THR A 131 5.92 -3.00 -4.43
N ASP A 132 6.54 -4.17 -4.47
CA ASP A 132 7.98 -4.30 -4.73
C ASP A 132 8.26 -4.68 -6.20
N ASN A 133 7.23 -5.07 -6.97
CA ASN A 133 7.32 -5.41 -8.39
C ASN A 133 5.97 -5.33 -9.13
N TYR A 134 6.00 -5.61 -10.44
CA TYR A 134 4.83 -5.57 -11.32
C TYR A 134 3.76 -6.60 -10.97
N TYR A 135 4.18 -7.81 -10.62
CA TYR A 135 3.25 -8.87 -10.24
C TYR A 135 2.48 -8.53 -8.95
N GLU A 136 3.15 -7.98 -7.94
CA GLU A 136 2.50 -7.46 -6.74
C GLU A 136 1.55 -6.30 -7.04
N THR A 137 1.91 -5.44 -7.99
CA THR A 137 1.03 -4.35 -8.48
C THR A 137 -0.26 -4.90 -9.07
N ILE A 138 -0.17 -5.92 -9.93
CA ILE A 138 -1.34 -6.59 -10.52
C ILE A 138 -2.21 -7.22 -9.43
N LYS A 139 -1.58 -7.97 -8.51
CA LYS A 139 -2.28 -8.63 -7.39
C LYS A 139 -3.04 -7.61 -6.54
N LEU A 140 -2.36 -6.59 -6.07
CA LEU A 140 -2.95 -5.56 -5.22
C LEU A 140 -4.13 -4.88 -5.92
N LEU A 141 -3.95 -4.42 -7.15
CA LEU A 141 -5.01 -3.70 -7.88
C LEU A 141 -6.21 -4.60 -8.21
N SER A 142 -6.01 -5.89 -8.47
CA SER A 142 -7.12 -6.81 -8.76
C SER A 142 -8.02 -7.04 -7.54
N GLY A 143 -7.46 -6.96 -6.32
CA GLY A 143 -8.21 -7.03 -5.07
C GLY A 143 -8.86 -5.71 -4.63
N ILE A 144 -8.30 -4.57 -5.06
CA ILE A 144 -8.71 -3.25 -4.56
C ILE A 144 -9.68 -2.51 -5.50
N LEU A 145 -9.49 -2.59 -6.81
CA LEU A 145 -10.31 -1.87 -7.78
C LEU A 145 -11.53 -2.69 -8.17
N ASN A 146 -12.72 -2.12 -8.14
CA ASN A 146 -13.90 -2.75 -8.73
C ASN A 146 -13.86 -2.68 -10.26
N PHE A 147 -14.73 -3.41 -10.96
CA PHE A 147 -14.72 -3.45 -12.43
C PHE A 147 -14.87 -2.07 -13.08
N LYS A 148 -15.66 -1.16 -12.49
CA LYS A 148 -15.82 0.21 -13.00
C LYS A 148 -14.55 1.04 -12.82
N GLU A 149 -13.85 0.87 -11.70
CA GLU A 149 -12.59 1.57 -11.42
C GLU A 149 -11.44 1.04 -12.27
N LEU A 150 -11.46 -0.25 -12.66
CA LEU A 150 -10.45 -0.83 -13.55
C LEU A 150 -10.41 -0.14 -14.92
N GLU A 151 -11.53 0.39 -15.40
CA GLU A 151 -11.60 1.07 -16.70
C GLU A 151 -10.61 2.24 -16.78
N ILE A 152 -10.32 2.91 -15.66
CA ILE A 152 -9.35 4.00 -15.57
C ILE A 152 -7.94 3.51 -15.97
N LEU A 153 -7.63 2.22 -15.77
CA LEU A 153 -6.34 1.66 -16.15
C LEU A 153 -6.16 1.62 -17.67
N LYS A 154 -7.21 1.60 -18.49
CA LYS A 154 -7.09 1.62 -19.95
C LYS A 154 -6.35 2.88 -20.42
N ASP A 155 -6.67 4.01 -19.80
CA ASP A 155 -6.07 5.31 -20.10
C ASP A 155 -4.68 5.48 -19.47
N ILE A 156 -4.41 4.80 -18.35
CA ILE A 156 -3.12 4.86 -17.65
C ILE A 156 -2.09 3.94 -18.32
N ASN A 157 -2.43 2.66 -18.51
CA ASN A 157 -1.59 1.63 -19.07
C ASN A 157 -2.44 0.41 -19.48
N ILE A 158 -2.62 0.21 -20.78
CA ILE A 158 -3.47 -0.87 -21.32
C ILE A 158 -2.97 -2.28 -20.97
N LEU A 159 -1.66 -2.50 -20.85
CA LEU A 159 -1.10 -3.79 -20.45
C LEU A 159 -1.45 -4.11 -19.00
N LEU A 160 -1.30 -3.12 -18.10
CA LEU A 160 -1.69 -3.25 -16.70
C LEU A 160 -3.20 -3.52 -16.57
N TYR A 161 -4.04 -2.82 -17.35
CA TYR A 161 -5.47 -3.09 -17.39
C TYR A 161 -5.75 -4.57 -17.71
N ASN A 162 -5.18 -5.08 -18.79
CA ASN A 162 -5.40 -6.46 -19.24
C ASN A 162 -4.98 -7.48 -18.16
N ASP A 163 -3.80 -7.28 -17.56
CA ASP A 163 -3.27 -8.20 -16.53
C ASP A 163 -4.13 -8.19 -15.26
N VAL A 164 -4.52 -7.00 -14.79
CA VAL A 164 -5.38 -6.84 -13.61
C VAL A 164 -6.77 -7.41 -13.86
N PHE A 165 -7.36 -7.13 -15.02
CA PHE A 165 -8.67 -7.65 -15.41
C PHE A 165 -8.66 -9.18 -15.48
N TYR A 166 -7.65 -9.76 -16.15
CA TYR A 166 -7.50 -11.21 -16.25
C TYR A 166 -7.42 -11.87 -14.87
N LEU A 167 -6.55 -11.38 -13.97
CA LEU A 167 -6.42 -11.93 -12.63
C LEU A 167 -7.73 -11.80 -11.82
N LYS A 168 -8.43 -10.67 -11.96
CA LYS A 168 -9.70 -10.44 -11.26
C LYS A 168 -10.80 -11.40 -11.72
N ILE A 169 -10.90 -11.65 -13.03
CA ILE A 169 -11.88 -12.60 -13.59
C ILE A 169 -11.57 -14.03 -13.17
N GLN A 170 -10.29 -14.45 -13.22
CA GLN A 170 -9.89 -15.78 -12.75
C GLN A 170 -10.32 -16.03 -11.31
N LYS A 171 -10.11 -15.05 -10.41
CA LYS A 171 -10.59 -15.15 -9.03
C LYS A 171 -12.11 -15.20 -8.93
N TYR A 172 -12.81 -14.31 -9.63
CA TYR A 172 -14.27 -14.27 -9.62
C TYR A 172 -14.86 -15.64 -10.03
N LEU A 173 -14.37 -16.22 -11.12
CA LEU A 173 -14.84 -17.53 -11.59
C LEU A 173 -14.51 -18.68 -10.63
N LEU A 174 -13.41 -18.61 -9.88
CA LEU A 174 -13.06 -19.62 -8.88
C LEU A 174 -13.95 -19.55 -7.64
N THR A 175 -14.38 -18.36 -7.23
CA THR A 175 -15.32 -18.21 -6.10
C THR A 175 -16.68 -18.82 -6.43
N TYR A 176 -17.23 -18.54 -7.61
CA TYR A 176 -18.54 -19.04 -8.04
C TYR A 176 -18.58 -20.51 -8.49
N LYS A 177 -17.43 -21.18 -8.62
CA LYS A 177 -17.38 -22.63 -8.86
C LYS A 177 -17.47 -23.46 -7.58
N ASN A 178 -17.31 -22.82 -6.42
CA ASN A 178 -17.31 -23.46 -5.11
C ASN A 178 -18.58 -23.14 -4.29
N ASP A 179 -19.55 -22.46 -4.91
CA ASP A 179 -20.91 -22.23 -4.41
C ASP A 179 -21.90 -23.08 -5.23
#